data_AF-A0A804R922-F1
#
_entry.id   AF-A0A804R922-F1
#
_cell.length_a   1.000
_cell.length_b   1.000
_cell.length_c   1.000
_cell.angle_alpha   90.00
_cell.angle_beta   90.00
_cell.angle_gamma   90.00
#
_symmetry.space_group_name_H-M   'P 1'
#
loop_
_entity.id
_entity.type
_entity.pdbx_description
1 polymer ?
#
loop_
_entity_poly.entity_id
_entity_poly.type
_entity_poly.pdbx_seq_one_letter_code
_entity_poly.pdbx_strand_id
1 'polypeptide(L)'
;MDRRGEASHRGRSSYRGRGWRGRGRGGGRPSPSPPSSTASPAALNPVPSLTPAVPVDDAAPIMGTCPDMCPARERAQRERLRDLAVLERVDGDPARTSLSLAVKKFCRTISSTNVLASDIRPLPVLQETMDYLLHLLDSSEHPFETIHDFIFDRTRSIRQDLSMQNIVNDQAVQIYEDAVTFHIRSHQRLSTSCQDSAASSLCYLNMEQLTKCLLSLYDMYHVLHKCDSHSKKEAEYYSFYVLLHLGCKIHKMIDSLSLWYGQLATPVRRSKEMIFARSLLRSELEP
;
A
#
# COMPACT_ATOMS: atom_id res chain seq x y z
N MET A 1 -32.56 -13.99 -61.19
CA MET A 1 -32.15 -15.37 -61.53
C MET A 1 -30.93 -15.66 -60.68
N ASP A 2 -31.15 -16.15 -59.46
CA ASP A 2 -31.12 -17.60 -59.10
C ASP A 2 -29.68 -18.14 -59.07
N ARG A 3 -29.20 -18.93 -58.10
CA ARG A 3 -29.67 -19.41 -56.79
C ARG A 3 -28.52 -20.27 -56.21
N ARG A 4 -28.37 -20.23 -54.88
CA ARG A 4 -28.06 -21.33 -53.93
C ARG A 4 -26.86 -22.27 -54.11
N GLY A 5 -26.24 -22.59 -52.97
CA GLY A 5 -25.58 -23.87 -52.71
C GLY A 5 -24.80 -23.93 -51.39
N GLU A 6 -25.49 -24.11 -50.26
CA GLU A 6 -24.89 -24.60 -49.00
C GLU A 6 -24.36 -26.04 -49.16
N ALA A 7 -23.30 -26.41 -48.43
CA ALA A 7 -23.31 -27.60 -47.55
C ALA A 7 -21.99 -27.78 -46.77
N SER A 8 -22.16 -27.99 -45.48
CA SER A 8 -21.24 -28.46 -44.45
C SER A 8 -20.81 -29.92 -44.69
N HIS A 9 -19.56 -30.29 -44.37
CA HIS A 9 -19.27 -31.62 -43.82
C HIS A 9 -18.03 -31.65 -42.92
N ARG A 10 -18.21 -32.38 -41.81
CA ARG A 10 -17.29 -32.68 -40.71
C ARG A 10 -16.13 -33.59 -41.12
N GLY A 11 -14.97 -33.41 -40.48
CA GLY A 11 -13.88 -34.40 -40.41
C GLY A 11 -13.26 -34.39 -39.00
N ARG A 12 -13.14 -35.57 -38.39
CA ARG A 12 -12.89 -35.83 -36.97
C ARG A 12 -11.65 -36.71 -36.82
N SER A 13 -10.76 -36.44 -35.86
CA SER A 13 -9.85 -37.44 -35.24
C SER A 13 -9.23 -36.81 -33.98
N SER A 14 -9.56 -37.17 -32.72
CA SER A 14 -9.37 -38.42 -31.95
C SER A 14 -7.92 -38.73 -31.56
N TYR A 15 -7.52 -38.41 -30.32
CA TYR A 15 -6.71 -39.31 -29.50
C TYR A 15 -7.18 -39.36 -28.03
N ARG A 16 -7.20 -40.59 -27.53
CA ARG A 16 -7.58 -41.15 -26.21
C ARG A 16 -6.72 -40.56 -25.08
N GLY A 17 -7.09 -40.47 -23.79
CA GLY A 17 -8.03 -41.23 -22.98
C GLY A 17 -7.27 -42.18 -22.02
N ARG A 18 -7.34 -41.93 -20.70
CA ARG A 18 -7.23 -42.83 -19.51
C ARG A 18 -7.24 -41.92 -18.26
N GLY A 19 -8.27 -41.87 -17.39
CA GLY A 19 -8.81 -42.89 -16.48
C GLY A 19 -8.12 -42.74 -15.11
N TRP A 20 -8.74 -42.68 -13.91
CA TRP A 20 -9.67 -43.65 -13.31
C TRP A 20 -10.40 -43.07 -12.05
N ARG A 21 -11.72 -43.36 -11.97
CA ARG A 21 -12.60 -43.73 -10.81
C ARG A 21 -12.46 -43.01 -9.46
N GLY A 22 -13.49 -42.53 -8.75
CA GLY A 22 -14.95 -42.75 -8.80
C GLY A 22 -15.43 -43.79 -7.78
N ARG A 23 -16.03 -43.35 -6.65
CA ARG A 23 -17.08 -44.07 -5.89
C ARG A 23 -17.95 -43.08 -5.10
N GLY A 24 -19.27 -43.10 -5.36
CA GLY A 24 -20.34 -42.53 -4.52
C GLY A 24 -20.63 -43.43 -3.30
N ARG A 25 -21.66 -43.24 -2.47
CA ARG A 25 -22.99 -42.59 -2.59
C ARG A 25 -23.65 -42.57 -1.20
N GLY A 26 -24.66 -41.71 -1.01
CA GLY A 26 -25.76 -41.84 -0.02
C GLY A 26 -25.65 -40.82 1.13
N GLY A 27 -26.66 -40.03 1.52
CA GLY A 27 -28.09 -39.95 1.24
C GLY A 27 -28.85 -39.73 2.56
N GLY A 28 -29.66 -38.65 2.68
CA GLY A 28 -30.67 -38.52 3.76
C GLY A 28 -30.69 -37.19 4.55
N ARG A 29 -31.82 -36.49 4.48
CA ARG A 29 -32.32 -35.26 5.18
C ARG A 29 -32.55 -35.43 6.71
N PRO A 30 -33.12 -34.46 7.47
CA PRO A 30 -32.92 -33.00 7.58
C PRO A 30 -32.71 -32.54 9.07
N SER A 31 -32.51 -31.23 9.27
CA SER A 31 -32.23 -30.50 10.53
C SER A 31 -33.31 -30.58 11.64
N PRO A 32 -32.93 -30.32 12.90
CA PRO A 32 -33.82 -29.66 13.87
C PRO A 32 -33.22 -28.40 14.53
N SER A 33 -34.13 -27.55 15.02
CA SER A 33 -33.97 -26.21 15.62
C SER A 33 -33.45 -26.22 17.08
N PRO A 34 -33.14 -25.04 17.68
CA PRO A 34 -32.32 -24.93 18.90
C PRO A 34 -33.16 -24.92 20.19
N PRO A 35 -32.55 -25.12 21.37
CA PRO A 35 -33.19 -24.81 22.65
C PRO A 35 -32.60 -23.59 23.38
N SER A 36 -33.44 -23.07 24.26
CA SER A 36 -33.44 -21.78 24.95
C SER A 36 -32.70 -21.77 26.30
N SER A 37 -32.43 -20.55 26.76
CA SER A 37 -31.88 -20.02 28.02
C SER A 37 -32.27 -20.65 29.37
N THR A 38 -31.31 -20.67 30.31
CA THR A 38 -31.49 -20.49 31.77
C THR A 38 -30.21 -19.97 32.43
N ALA A 39 -30.34 -19.23 33.55
CA ALA A 39 -29.33 -18.32 34.12
C ALA A 39 -28.73 -18.76 35.49
N SER A 40 -27.53 -18.23 35.76
CA SER A 40 -26.91 -17.86 37.07
C SER A 40 -26.27 -18.96 37.97
N PRO A 41 -25.46 -18.60 39.00
CA PRO A 41 -24.23 -17.77 39.01
C PRO A 41 -23.08 -18.40 39.86
N ALA A 42 -21.78 -18.13 39.60
CA ALA A 42 -20.73 -18.30 40.64
C ALA A 42 -19.37 -17.66 40.32
N ALA A 43 -18.87 -16.94 41.34
CA ALA A 43 -17.47 -16.75 41.77
C ALA A 43 -16.49 -15.91 40.92
N LEU A 44 -16.23 -14.71 41.45
CA LEU A 44 -15.09 -13.84 41.21
C LEU A 44 -13.78 -14.53 41.58
N ASN A 45 -12.80 -14.54 40.66
CA ASN A 45 -11.38 -14.70 40.99
C ASN A 45 -10.59 -13.57 40.29
N PRO A 46 -9.68 -12.87 40.98
CA PRO A 46 -8.91 -11.78 40.40
C PRO A 46 -7.85 -12.32 39.43
N VAL A 47 -7.87 -11.82 38.19
CA VAL A 47 -6.90 -12.15 37.15
C VAL A 47 -5.60 -11.38 37.43
N PRO A 48 -4.42 -12.03 37.48
CA PRO A 48 -3.16 -11.33 37.63
C PRO A 48 -2.86 -10.48 36.39
N SER A 49 -2.46 -9.25 36.64
CA SER A 49 -2.06 -8.25 35.64
C SER A 49 -0.95 -8.78 34.75
N LEU A 50 -1.32 -9.22 33.54
CA LEU A 50 -0.42 -9.48 32.43
C LEU A 50 -0.12 -8.16 31.72
N THR A 51 0.90 -7.44 32.17
CA THR A 51 1.58 -6.50 31.28
C THR A 51 2.33 -7.32 30.23
N PRO A 52 2.09 -7.15 28.92
CA PRO A 52 2.94 -7.77 27.92
C PRO A 52 4.30 -7.09 28.00
N ALA A 53 5.33 -7.84 28.45
CA ALA A 53 6.71 -7.46 28.23
C ALA A 53 6.95 -7.51 26.71
N VAL A 54 7.00 -6.34 26.08
CA VAL A 54 7.43 -6.22 24.69
C VAL A 54 8.95 -6.44 24.68
N PRO A 55 9.49 -7.43 23.95
CA PRO A 55 10.92 -7.53 23.76
C PRO A 55 11.36 -6.34 22.91
N VAL A 56 12.09 -5.41 23.52
CA VAL A 56 12.79 -4.35 22.79
C VAL A 56 13.99 -5.03 22.15
N ASP A 57 13.96 -5.22 20.85
CA ASP A 57 15.12 -5.69 20.09
C ASP A 57 16.13 -4.53 20.07
N ASP A 58 17.12 -4.57 20.96
CA ASP A 58 18.18 -3.57 21.16
C ASP A 58 19.20 -3.51 19.98
N ALA A 59 18.84 -4.06 18.83
CA ALA A 59 19.66 -4.01 17.63
C ALA A 59 19.72 -2.57 17.10
N ALA A 60 20.93 -2.01 17.01
CA ALA A 60 21.16 -0.71 16.41
C ALA A 60 20.54 -0.66 14.99
N PRO A 61 19.86 0.45 14.62
CA PRO A 61 19.28 0.58 13.29
C PRO A 61 20.35 0.39 12.22
N ILE A 62 20.04 -0.44 11.21
CA ILE A 62 20.93 -0.62 10.07
C ILE A 62 21.07 0.72 9.35
N MET A 63 22.29 1.15 9.04
CA MET A 63 22.55 2.37 8.28
C MET A 63 22.76 2.00 6.81
N GLY A 64 21.91 2.53 5.93
CA GLY A 64 22.01 2.30 4.49
C GLY A 64 23.25 2.95 3.88
N THR A 65 23.86 2.27 2.90
CA THR A 65 25.07 2.73 2.19
C THR A 65 24.96 2.60 0.67
N CYS A 66 23.79 2.23 0.14
CA CYS A 66 23.57 2.20 -1.30
C CYS A 66 23.64 3.63 -1.88
N PRO A 67 24.59 3.95 -2.79
CA PRO A 67 24.73 5.30 -3.33
C PRO A 67 23.73 5.59 -4.47
N ASP A 68 23.06 4.57 -4.99
CA ASP A 68 22.19 4.66 -6.17
C ASP A 68 20.70 4.50 -5.80
N MET A 69 19.80 4.90 -6.70
CA MET A 69 18.35 4.63 -6.59
C MET A 69 17.99 3.13 -6.54
N CYS A 70 18.89 2.25 -6.99
CA CYS A 70 18.77 0.80 -6.90
C CYS A 70 20.12 0.16 -6.54
N PRO A 71 20.19 -0.72 -5.51
CA PRO A 71 21.41 -1.44 -5.16
C PRO A 71 22.01 -2.23 -6.32
N ALA A 72 23.35 -2.20 -6.45
CA ALA A 72 24.06 -2.88 -7.54
C ALA A 72 23.74 -4.38 -7.62
N ARG A 73 23.60 -5.05 -6.47
CA ARG A 73 23.25 -6.48 -6.41
C ARG A 73 21.84 -6.73 -6.95
N GLU A 74 20.88 -5.91 -6.58
CA GLU A 74 19.50 -6.02 -7.07
C GLU A 74 19.45 -5.73 -8.58
N ARG A 75 20.10 -4.65 -9.03
CA ARG A 75 20.17 -4.26 -10.44
C ARG A 75 20.71 -5.39 -11.32
N ALA A 76 21.87 -5.95 -10.96
CA ALA A 76 22.48 -7.06 -11.70
C ALA A 76 21.58 -8.32 -11.70
N GLN A 77 20.91 -8.60 -10.57
CA GLN A 77 19.98 -9.72 -10.48
C GLN A 77 18.76 -9.51 -11.40
N ARG A 78 18.20 -8.29 -11.45
CA ARG A 78 17.04 -7.98 -12.30
C ARG A 78 17.39 -7.98 -13.79
N GLU A 79 18.58 -7.54 -14.17
CA GLU A 79 19.11 -7.70 -15.54
C GLU A 79 19.22 -9.18 -15.93
N ARG A 80 19.85 -9.99 -15.07
CA ARG A 80 20.00 -11.44 -15.30
C ARG A 80 18.66 -12.16 -15.44
N LEU A 81 17.68 -11.81 -14.60
CA LEU A 81 16.36 -12.43 -14.59
C LEU A 81 15.37 -11.80 -15.59
N ARG A 82 15.76 -10.72 -16.28
CA ARG A 82 14.88 -9.93 -17.16
C ARG A 82 13.64 -9.39 -16.44
N ASP A 83 13.80 -8.99 -15.17
CA ASP A 83 12.75 -8.44 -14.28
C ASP A 83 12.86 -6.91 -14.15
N LEU A 84 13.18 -6.24 -15.26
CA LEU A 84 13.19 -4.77 -15.34
C LEU A 84 11.80 -4.26 -15.75
N ALA A 85 11.28 -3.27 -15.01
CA ALA A 85 10.07 -2.56 -15.43
C ALA A 85 10.33 -1.77 -16.71
N VAL A 86 9.30 -1.46 -17.49
CA VAL A 86 9.43 -0.77 -18.79
C VAL A 86 10.22 0.53 -18.67
N LEU A 87 9.93 1.32 -17.62
CA LEU A 87 10.58 2.59 -17.30
C LEU A 87 12.07 2.47 -16.93
N GLU A 88 12.55 1.25 -16.65
CA GLU A 88 13.93 1.02 -16.23
C GLU A 88 14.82 0.56 -17.39
N ARG A 89 14.26 0.32 -18.58
CA ARG A 89 14.96 -0.35 -19.68
C ARG A 89 15.68 0.64 -20.58
N VAL A 90 16.95 0.34 -20.86
CA VAL A 90 17.70 1.06 -21.89
C VAL A 90 17.27 0.52 -23.26
N ASP A 91 16.84 1.41 -24.16
CA ASP A 91 16.35 1.08 -25.51
C ASP A 91 15.22 0.01 -25.52
N GLY A 92 14.47 -0.10 -24.42
CA GLY A 92 13.41 -1.09 -24.25
C GLY A 92 13.89 -2.53 -23.98
N ASP A 93 15.21 -2.78 -23.86
CA ASP A 93 15.76 -4.11 -23.61
C ASP A 93 15.46 -4.58 -22.17
N PRO A 94 14.72 -5.69 -21.97
CA PRO A 94 14.40 -6.20 -20.64
C PRO A 94 15.61 -6.74 -19.87
N ALA A 95 16.79 -6.86 -20.48
CA ALA A 95 18.02 -7.33 -19.85
C ALA A 95 19.04 -6.22 -19.57
N ARG A 96 18.75 -4.95 -19.92
CA ARG A 96 19.68 -3.82 -19.76
C ARG A 96 19.00 -2.65 -19.08
N THR A 97 19.64 -2.16 -18.01
CA THR A 97 19.26 -0.91 -17.35
C THR A 97 20.47 0.01 -17.19
N SER A 98 20.27 1.16 -16.55
CA SER A 98 21.34 2.10 -16.20
C SER A 98 21.15 2.56 -14.75
N LEU A 99 22.21 3.15 -14.17
CA LEU A 99 22.16 3.71 -12.81
C LEU A 99 21.05 4.76 -12.65
N SER A 100 20.81 5.55 -13.70
CA SER A 100 19.84 6.65 -13.70
C SER A 100 18.40 6.21 -13.93
N LEU A 101 18.16 4.94 -14.32
CA LEU A 101 16.82 4.40 -14.57
C LEU A 101 16.39 3.37 -13.53
N ALA A 102 17.32 2.56 -13.03
CA ALA A 102 17.00 1.49 -12.09
C ALA A 102 16.58 2.06 -10.73
N VAL A 103 15.40 1.68 -10.25
CA VAL A 103 14.91 2.03 -8.90
C VAL A 103 14.60 0.76 -8.12
N LYS A 104 15.01 0.71 -6.84
CA LYS A 104 14.83 -0.45 -5.95
C LYS A 104 13.37 -0.92 -5.87
N LYS A 105 13.09 -2.19 -6.19
CA LYS A 105 11.75 -2.78 -6.03
C LYS A 105 11.37 -2.94 -4.55
N PHE A 106 10.07 -2.93 -4.25
CA PHE A 106 9.61 -3.22 -2.89
C PHE A 106 9.76 -4.72 -2.58
N CYS A 107 10.35 -5.05 -1.43
CA CYS A 107 10.51 -6.44 -1.01
C CYS A 107 9.40 -6.83 -0.02
N ARG A 108 8.52 -7.78 -0.39
CA ARG A 108 7.40 -8.21 0.48
C ARG A 108 7.87 -8.92 1.74
N THR A 109 8.97 -9.65 1.65
CA THR A 109 9.50 -10.50 2.72
C THR A 109 10.95 -10.14 2.96
N ILE A 110 11.19 -9.34 4.00
CA ILE A 110 12.55 -9.05 4.45
C ILE A 110 12.94 -10.07 5.51
N SER A 111 14.01 -10.81 5.27
CA SER A 111 14.69 -11.56 6.32
C SER A 111 15.84 -10.70 6.81
N SER A 112 15.76 -10.19 8.04
CA SER A 112 16.79 -9.30 8.64
C SER A 112 18.20 -9.90 8.59
N THR A 113 18.31 -11.22 8.60
CA THR A 113 19.57 -11.97 8.51
C THR A 113 20.33 -11.83 7.19
N ASN A 114 19.68 -11.36 6.10
CA ASN A 114 20.29 -11.32 4.75
C ASN A 114 20.36 -9.92 4.14
N VAL A 115 19.98 -8.87 4.88
CA VAL A 115 20.02 -7.50 4.37
C VAL A 115 21.37 -6.86 4.69
N LEU A 116 22.11 -6.47 3.67
CA LEU A 116 23.35 -5.71 3.83
C LEU A 116 23.06 -4.21 3.86
N ALA A 117 23.93 -3.45 4.50
CA ALA A 117 23.88 -1.98 4.46
C ALA A 117 23.89 -1.45 3.01
N SER A 118 24.60 -2.13 2.10
CA SER A 118 24.66 -1.79 0.68
C SER A 118 23.36 -2.03 -0.08
N ASP A 119 22.38 -2.71 0.54
CA ASP A 119 21.07 -2.96 -0.04
C ASP A 119 20.04 -1.88 0.33
N ILE A 120 20.39 -0.97 1.25
CA ILE A 120 19.50 0.06 1.77
C ILE A 120 20.03 1.42 1.35
N ARG A 121 19.15 2.28 0.81
CA ARG A 121 19.48 3.65 0.42
C ARG A 121 19.49 4.56 1.65
N PRO A 122 20.54 5.39 1.84
CA PRO A 122 20.54 6.41 2.89
C PRO A 122 19.56 7.54 2.52
N LEU A 123 19.22 8.36 3.52
CA LEU A 123 18.22 9.43 3.41
C LEU A 123 18.41 10.37 2.19
N PRO A 124 19.62 10.87 1.84
CA PRO A 124 19.78 11.73 0.68
C PRO A 124 19.36 11.05 -0.62
N VAL A 125 19.75 9.78 -0.80
CA VAL A 125 19.40 8.98 -1.98
C VAL A 125 17.89 8.69 -2.01
N LEU A 126 17.25 8.49 -0.86
CA LEU A 126 15.81 8.30 -0.77
C LEU A 126 15.03 9.55 -1.21
N GLN A 127 15.50 10.74 -0.82
CA GLN A 127 14.93 12.02 -1.26
C GLN A 127 15.06 12.20 -2.78
N GLU A 128 16.28 12.04 -3.31
CA GLU A 128 16.54 12.14 -4.75
C GLU A 128 15.72 11.12 -5.56
N THR A 129 15.57 9.90 -5.03
CA THR A 129 14.72 8.89 -5.67
C THR A 129 13.25 9.31 -5.68
N MET A 130 12.73 9.87 -4.57
CA MET A 130 11.34 10.33 -4.52
C MET A 130 11.10 11.44 -5.55
N ASP A 131 12.02 12.41 -5.62
CA ASP A 131 11.96 13.50 -6.60
C ASP A 131 11.93 12.94 -8.02
N TYR A 132 12.85 12.03 -8.36
CA TYR A 132 12.86 11.35 -9.66
C TYR A 132 11.52 10.67 -9.98
N LEU A 133 10.95 9.91 -9.04
CA LEU A 133 9.67 9.22 -9.23
C LEU A 133 8.52 10.20 -9.48
N LEU A 134 8.48 11.32 -8.76
CA LEU A 134 7.44 12.35 -8.96
C LEU A 134 7.56 13.02 -10.32
N HIS A 135 8.76 13.22 -10.86
CA HIS A 135 8.95 13.75 -12.21
C HIS A 135 8.38 12.80 -13.29
N LEU A 136 8.39 11.48 -13.04
CA LEU A 136 7.80 10.50 -13.96
C LEU A 136 6.27 10.55 -13.98
N LEU A 137 5.62 11.05 -12.92
CA LEU A 137 4.16 11.02 -12.77
C LEU A 137 3.44 11.77 -13.90
N ASP A 138 4.06 12.82 -14.42
CA ASP A 138 3.50 13.68 -15.47
C ASP A 138 4.01 13.31 -16.87
N SER A 139 4.79 12.23 -16.99
CA SER A 139 5.24 11.73 -18.29
C SER A 139 4.08 11.22 -19.14
N SER A 140 4.09 11.55 -20.43
CA SER A 140 3.16 11.03 -21.44
C SER A 140 3.76 9.92 -22.30
N GLU A 141 4.97 9.44 -21.99
CA GLU A 141 5.68 8.43 -22.80
C GLU A 141 5.07 7.03 -22.66
N HIS A 142 4.37 6.76 -21.55
CA HIS A 142 3.76 5.48 -21.25
C HIS A 142 2.32 5.64 -20.74
N PRO A 143 1.47 4.59 -20.86
CA PRO A 143 0.16 4.58 -20.24
C PRO A 143 0.25 4.87 -18.74
N PHE A 144 -0.70 5.64 -18.22
CA PHE A 144 -0.68 6.09 -16.84
C PHE A 144 -0.64 4.92 -15.84
N GLU A 145 -1.30 3.81 -16.15
CA GLU A 145 -1.32 2.59 -15.33
C GLU A 145 0.09 2.00 -15.19
N THR A 146 0.90 2.06 -16.26
CA THR A 146 2.29 1.58 -16.23
C THR A 146 3.16 2.48 -15.36
N ILE A 147 2.96 3.79 -15.45
CA ILE A 147 3.66 4.79 -14.61
C ILE A 147 3.24 4.63 -13.15
N HIS A 148 1.94 4.50 -12.89
CA HIS A 148 1.37 4.26 -11.58
C HIS A 148 1.97 3.02 -10.93
N ASP A 149 1.93 1.86 -11.59
CA ASP A 149 2.39 0.61 -11.00
C ASP A 149 3.87 0.65 -10.64
N PHE A 150 4.67 1.34 -11.46
CA PHE A 150 6.08 1.58 -11.17
C PHE A 150 6.26 2.45 -9.93
N ILE A 151 5.71 3.67 -9.92
CA ILE A 151 5.86 4.60 -8.80
C ILE A 151 5.25 4.02 -7.51
N PHE A 152 4.10 3.36 -7.60
CA PHE A 152 3.43 2.67 -6.50
C PHE A 152 4.33 1.63 -5.83
N ASP A 153 5.04 0.81 -6.61
CA ASP A 153 5.98 -0.16 -6.05
C ASP A 153 7.23 0.52 -5.46
N ARG A 154 7.79 1.51 -6.16
CA ARG A 154 9.05 2.15 -5.76
C ARG A 154 8.89 3.06 -4.53
N THR A 155 7.77 3.77 -4.39
CA THR A 155 7.45 4.56 -3.20
C THR A 155 7.31 3.68 -1.94
N ARG A 156 6.76 2.46 -2.08
CA ARG A 156 6.74 1.48 -0.99
C ARG A 156 8.14 1.02 -0.60
N SER A 157 9.03 0.84 -1.58
CA SER A 157 10.44 0.51 -1.33
C SER A 157 11.17 1.64 -0.59
N ILE A 158 10.92 2.91 -0.95
CA ILE A 158 11.49 4.08 -0.25
C ILE A 158 11.05 4.10 1.22
N ARG A 159 9.74 3.95 1.47
CA ARG A 159 9.21 3.91 2.84
C ARG A 159 9.74 2.71 3.63
N GLN A 160 9.92 1.57 2.98
CA GLN A 160 10.54 0.39 3.58
C GLN A 160 12.00 0.67 4.00
N ASP A 161 12.79 1.36 3.18
CA ASP A 161 14.15 1.76 3.55
C ASP A 161 14.17 2.76 4.72
N LEU A 162 13.23 3.72 4.78
CA LEU A 162 13.10 4.62 5.94
C LEU A 162 12.79 3.85 7.23
N SER A 163 11.84 2.91 7.16
CA SER A 163 11.44 2.08 8.30
C SER A 163 12.57 1.17 8.78
N MET A 164 13.32 0.52 7.87
CA MET A 164 14.45 -0.33 8.25
C MET A 164 15.55 0.43 8.99
N GLN A 165 15.74 1.71 8.65
CA GLN A 165 16.76 2.57 9.26
C GLN A 165 16.24 3.34 10.48
N ASN A 166 14.96 3.16 10.87
CA ASN A 166 14.29 3.92 11.93
C ASN A 166 14.44 5.45 11.81
N ILE A 167 14.39 5.97 10.58
CA ILE A 167 14.59 7.41 10.33
C ILE A 167 13.28 8.17 10.58
N VAL A 168 13.31 9.12 11.52
CA VAL A 168 12.22 10.07 11.79
C VAL A 168 12.80 11.48 11.92
N ASN A 169 12.60 12.30 10.89
CA ASN A 169 13.02 13.71 10.82
C ASN A 169 12.21 14.45 9.73
N ASP A 170 12.44 15.75 9.59
CA ASP A 170 11.70 16.60 8.64
C ASP A 170 11.84 16.16 7.18
N GLN A 171 12.99 15.61 6.78
CA GLN A 171 13.19 15.10 5.41
C GLN A 171 12.38 13.81 5.18
N ALA A 172 12.38 12.90 6.15
CA ALA A 172 11.52 11.70 6.08
C ALA A 172 10.04 12.09 6.05
N VAL A 173 9.63 13.09 6.82
CA VAL A 173 8.27 13.67 6.74
C VAL A 173 7.98 14.14 5.32
N GLN A 174 8.85 14.94 4.70
CA GLN A 174 8.67 15.42 3.33
C GLN A 174 8.53 14.26 2.33
N ILE A 175 9.34 13.21 2.44
CA ILE A 175 9.22 12.01 1.57
C ILE A 175 7.85 11.33 1.72
N TYR A 176 7.31 11.25 2.94
CA TYR A 176 5.97 10.70 3.16
C TYR A 176 4.87 11.64 2.65
N GLU A 177 5.00 12.95 2.82
CA GLU A 177 4.13 13.96 2.21
C GLU A 177 4.06 13.81 0.68
N ASP A 178 5.21 13.62 0.04
CA ASP A 178 5.37 13.42 -1.39
C ASP A 178 4.70 12.10 -1.85
N ALA A 179 4.87 11.02 -1.08
CA ALA A 179 4.20 9.75 -1.34
C ALA A 179 2.66 9.86 -1.20
N VAL A 180 2.16 10.60 -0.21
CA VAL A 180 0.73 10.90 -0.06
C VAL A 180 0.23 11.69 -1.27
N THR A 181 0.97 12.71 -1.70
CA THR A 181 0.64 13.53 -2.87
C THR A 181 0.55 12.67 -4.14
N PHE A 182 1.52 11.77 -4.36
CA PHE A 182 1.46 10.79 -5.44
C PHE A 182 0.17 9.97 -5.38
N HIS A 183 -0.15 9.37 -4.23
CA HIS A 183 -1.31 8.52 -4.10
C HIS A 183 -2.64 9.26 -4.34
N ILE A 184 -2.76 10.51 -3.88
CA ILE A 184 -3.97 11.34 -4.12
C ILE A 184 -4.10 11.66 -5.62
N ARG A 185 -3.03 12.16 -6.25
CA ARG A 185 -3.03 12.49 -7.69
C ARG A 185 -3.30 11.26 -8.54
N SER A 186 -2.71 10.13 -8.17
CA SER A 186 -2.92 8.88 -8.88
C SER A 186 -4.34 8.37 -8.74
N HIS A 187 -4.94 8.45 -7.54
CA HIS A 187 -6.33 8.05 -7.33
C HIS A 187 -7.27 8.83 -8.25
N GLN A 188 -7.08 10.15 -8.33
CA GLN A 188 -7.89 11.00 -9.20
C GLN A 188 -7.78 10.54 -10.67
N ARG A 189 -6.56 10.35 -11.19
CA ARG A 189 -6.34 9.93 -12.58
C ARG A 189 -6.90 8.53 -12.88
N LEU A 190 -6.66 7.56 -11.99
CA LEU A 190 -7.23 6.22 -12.14
C LEU A 190 -8.76 6.27 -12.15
N SER A 191 -9.37 7.06 -11.26
CA SER A 191 -10.83 7.18 -11.17
C SER A 191 -11.46 7.79 -12.42
N THR A 192 -10.78 8.72 -13.09
CA THR A 192 -11.27 9.32 -14.35
C THR A 192 -11.17 8.38 -15.55
N SER A 193 -10.27 7.40 -15.50
CA SER A 193 -10.10 6.37 -16.53
C SER A 193 -10.99 5.14 -16.32
N CYS A 194 -11.77 5.08 -15.23
CA CYS A 194 -12.58 3.93 -14.84
C CYS A 194 -13.80 3.71 -15.75
N GLN A 195 -13.65 2.86 -16.78
CA GLN A 195 -14.77 2.10 -17.36
C GLN A 195 -14.64 0.58 -17.12
N ASP A 196 -13.49 0.10 -16.59
CA ASP A 196 -13.13 -1.31 -16.51
C ASP A 196 -12.88 -1.84 -15.09
N SER A 197 -13.11 -3.16 -14.91
CA SER A 197 -12.91 -3.89 -13.64
C SER A 197 -11.48 -3.83 -13.08
N ALA A 198 -10.46 -3.76 -13.94
CA ALA A 198 -9.06 -3.68 -13.52
C ALA A 198 -8.71 -2.33 -12.87
N ALA A 199 -9.34 -1.23 -13.28
CA ALA A 199 -9.12 0.07 -12.66
C ALA A 199 -9.64 0.11 -11.21
N SER A 200 -10.66 -0.69 -10.89
CA SER A 200 -11.20 -0.84 -9.54
C SER A 200 -10.18 -1.44 -8.56
N SER A 201 -9.41 -2.46 -8.98
CA SER A 201 -8.40 -3.08 -8.11
C SER A 201 -7.19 -2.16 -7.88
N LEU A 202 -6.74 -1.43 -8.89
CA LEU A 202 -5.67 -0.43 -8.76
C LEU A 202 -6.09 0.70 -7.81
N CYS A 203 -7.29 1.25 -7.98
CA CYS A 203 -7.86 2.25 -7.07
C CYS A 203 -7.90 1.75 -5.63
N TYR A 204 -8.36 0.51 -5.40
CA TYR A 204 -8.40 -0.09 -4.07
C TYR A 204 -7.01 -0.21 -3.43
N LEU A 205 -6.04 -0.78 -4.15
CA LEU A 205 -4.67 -0.95 -3.64
C LEU A 205 -3.98 0.40 -3.39
N ASN A 206 -4.22 1.39 -4.26
CA ASN A 206 -3.73 2.74 -4.08
C ASN A 206 -4.28 3.37 -2.78
N MET A 207 -5.58 3.23 -2.52
CA MET A 207 -6.20 3.70 -1.28
C MET A 207 -5.67 2.99 -0.02
N GLU A 208 -5.39 1.68 -0.12
CA GLU A 208 -4.77 0.94 0.97
C GLU A 208 -3.36 1.48 1.30
N GLN A 209 -2.54 1.75 0.29
CA GLN A 209 -1.20 2.31 0.52
C GLN A 209 -1.22 3.77 0.97
N LEU A 210 -2.16 4.58 0.46
CA LEU A 210 -2.41 5.94 0.94
C LEU A 210 -2.71 5.94 2.44
N THR A 211 -3.62 5.07 2.88
CA THR A 211 -3.98 4.93 4.30
C THR A 211 -2.76 4.55 5.13
N LYS A 212 -1.98 3.56 4.69
CA LYS A 212 -0.73 3.16 5.37
C LYS A 212 0.31 4.28 5.41
N CYS A 213 0.37 5.11 4.37
CA CYS A 213 1.31 6.23 4.28
C CYS A 213 0.94 7.33 5.27
N LEU A 214 -0.34 7.71 5.30
CA LEU A 214 -0.87 8.70 6.25
C LEU A 214 -0.75 8.25 7.71
N LEU A 215 -0.95 6.96 8.01
CA LEU A 215 -0.74 6.42 9.36
C LEU A 215 0.71 6.57 9.82
N SER A 216 1.68 6.15 8.99
CA SER A 216 3.10 6.35 9.32
C SER A 216 3.47 7.82 9.44
N LEU A 217 2.92 8.69 8.58
CA LEU A 217 3.14 10.13 8.65
C LEU A 217 2.58 10.73 9.95
N TYR A 218 1.41 10.26 10.39
CA TYR A 218 0.85 10.62 11.70
C TYR A 218 1.78 10.22 12.84
N ASP A 219 2.30 8.99 12.84
CA ASP A 219 3.22 8.52 13.88
C ASP A 219 4.50 9.37 13.91
N MET A 220 5.05 9.72 12.75
CA MET A 220 6.22 10.60 12.66
C MET A 220 5.94 11.99 13.22
N TYR A 221 4.83 12.62 12.85
CA TYR A 221 4.43 13.92 13.42
C TYR A 221 4.32 13.83 14.94
N HIS A 222 3.67 12.78 15.47
CA HIS A 222 3.53 12.59 16.91
C HIS A 222 4.88 12.46 17.63
N VAL A 223 5.85 11.76 17.02
CA VAL A 223 7.21 11.63 17.57
C VAL A 223 7.94 12.98 17.54
N LEU A 224 7.89 13.71 16.42
CA LEU A 224 8.57 15.00 16.27
C LEU A 224 7.98 16.08 17.18
N HIS A 225 6.67 16.05 17.45
CA HIS A 225 6.02 16.96 18.39
C HIS A 225 6.47 16.85 19.83
N LYS A 226 7.04 15.71 20.25
CA LYS A 226 7.66 15.59 21.58
C LYS A 226 8.93 16.42 21.69
N CYS A 227 9.50 16.86 20.56
CA CYS A 227 10.79 17.56 20.45
C CYS A 227 10.69 19.03 20.01
N ASP A 228 9.47 19.58 19.94
CA ASP A 228 9.12 20.99 19.69
C ASP A 228 9.11 21.49 18.22
N SER A 229 8.16 22.40 17.96
CA SER A 229 7.67 22.95 16.67
C SER A 229 6.58 22.14 15.94
N HIS A 230 5.54 22.86 15.48
CA HIS A 230 4.48 22.34 14.63
C HIS A 230 4.75 22.75 13.18
N SER A 231 4.79 21.79 12.26
CA SER A 231 4.78 22.06 10.83
C SER A 231 3.42 22.63 10.43
N LYS A 232 3.44 23.68 9.61
CA LYS A 232 2.20 24.28 9.05
C LYS A 232 1.38 23.30 8.21
N LYS A 233 2.00 22.24 7.70
CA LYS A 233 1.37 21.25 6.80
C LYS A 233 0.65 20.11 7.53
N GLU A 234 0.91 19.90 8.82
CA GLU A 234 0.29 18.81 9.60
C GLU A 234 -1.23 18.81 9.51
N ALA A 235 -1.83 19.99 9.64
CA ALA A 235 -3.27 20.19 9.54
C ALA A 235 -3.84 19.68 8.21
N GLU A 236 -3.12 19.91 7.10
CA GLU A 236 -3.51 19.46 5.77
C GLU A 236 -3.48 17.93 5.68
N TYR A 237 -2.38 17.29 6.06
CA TYR A 237 -2.25 15.83 5.99
C TYR A 237 -3.18 15.10 6.97
N TYR A 238 -3.38 15.64 8.17
CA TYR A 238 -4.40 15.12 9.09
C TYR A 238 -5.80 15.26 8.52
N SER A 239 -6.10 16.33 7.78
CA SER A 239 -7.39 16.47 7.10
C SER A 239 -7.59 15.38 6.05
N PHE A 240 -6.56 15.03 5.27
CA PHE A 240 -6.64 13.92 4.29
C PHE A 240 -6.95 12.59 4.99
N TYR A 241 -6.30 12.32 6.12
CA TYR A 241 -6.60 11.12 6.91
C TYR A 241 -8.07 11.08 7.39
N VAL A 242 -8.61 12.23 7.80
CA VAL A 242 -10.03 12.36 8.16
C VAL A 242 -10.94 12.14 6.95
N LEU A 243 -10.61 12.73 5.79
CA LEU A 243 -11.39 12.57 4.56
C LEU A 243 -11.42 11.12 4.05
N LEU A 244 -10.39 10.30 4.31
CA LEU A 244 -10.42 8.88 3.98
C LEU A 244 -11.60 8.14 4.65
N HIS A 245 -12.10 8.63 5.77
CA HIS A 245 -13.22 8.04 6.50
C HIS A 245 -14.60 8.43 5.92
N LEU A 246 -14.67 9.36 4.96
CA LEU A 246 -15.92 9.80 4.33
C LEU A 246 -16.55 8.77 3.39
N GLY A 247 -15.73 7.95 2.73
CA GLY A 247 -16.19 7.16 1.58
C GLY A 247 -15.85 5.68 1.61
N CYS A 248 -15.04 5.22 2.56
CA CYS A 248 -14.55 3.85 2.57
C CYS A 248 -14.90 3.17 3.89
N LYS A 249 -15.39 1.92 3.80
CA LYS A 249 -15.34 0.95 4.91
C LYS A 249 -13.88 0.57 5.16
N ILE A 250 -13.07 1.55 5.57
CA ILE A 250 -11.69 1.30 5.97
C ILE A 250 -11.76 0.39 7.19
N HIS A 251 -10.99 -0.69 7.15
CA HIS A 251 -10.92 -1.63 8.26
C HIS A 251 -10.57 -0.82 9.51
N LYS A 252 -11.42 -0.96 10.53
CA LYS A 252 -11.45 -0.22 11.78
C LYS A 252 -10.05 0.26 12.19
N MET A 253 -9.89 1.57 12.37
CA MET A 253 -8.83 2.10 13.22
C MET A 253 -8.76 1.30 14.52
N ILE A 254 -7.55 1.21 15.10
CA ILE A 254 -7.35 0.61 16.43
C ILE A 254 -8.21 1.34 17.49
N ASP A 255 -8.42 2.65 17.30
CA ASP A 255 -9.27 3.52 18.12
C ASP A 255 -10.41 4.17 17.33
N SER A 256 -11.47 4.63 17.99
CA SER A 256 -12.49 5.46 17.32
C SER A 256 -11.87 6.74 16.74
N LEU A 257 -12.27 7.17 15.53
CA LEU A 257 -11.86 8.45 14.93
C LEU A 257 -12.08 9.64 15.88
N SER A 258 -13.09 9.54 16.76
CA SER A 258 -13.34 10.52 17.81
C SER A 258 -12.25 10.59 18.88
N LEU A 259 -11.68 9.44 19.26
CA LEU A 259 -10.62 9.34 20.26
C LEU A 259 -9.29 9.87 19.70
N TRP A 260 -8.95 9.47 18.47
CA TRP A 260 -7.80 10.01 17.75
C TRP A 260 -7.89 11.53 17.56
N TYR A 261 -9.06 12.05 17.17
CA TYR A 261 -9.27 13.49 17.04
C TYR A 261 -9.06 14.23 18.37
N GLY A 262 -9.44 13.62 19.49
CA GLY A 262 -9.23 14.16 20.83
C GLY A 262 -7.76 14.37 21.20
N GLN A 263 -6.86 13.58 20.60
CA GLN A 263 -5.42 13.63 20.86
C GLN A 263 -4.69 14.71 20.04
N LEU A 264 -5.34 15.30 19.03
CA LEU A 264 -4.73 16.32 18.18
C LEU A 264 -4.57 17.67 18.90
N ALA A 265 -3.46 18.35 18.62
CA ALA A 265 -3.19 19.68 19.14
C ALA A 265 -4.29 20.69 18.76
N THR A 266 -4.57 21.64 19.65
CA THR A 266 -5.61 22.66 19.43
C THR A 266 -5.44 23.47 18.14
N PRO A 267 -4.22 23.89 17.74
CA PRO A 267 -4.02 24.60 16.47
C PRO A 267 -4.44 23.75 15.25
N VAL A 268 -4.07 22.47 15.23
CA VAL A 268 -4.47 21.51 14.17
C VAL A 268 -5.98 21.37 14.12
N ARG A 269 -6.63 21.19 15.28
CA ARG A 269 -8.09 21.01 15.37
C ARG A 269 -8.89 22.21 14.87
N ARG A 270 -8.32 23.42 14.95
CA ARG A 270 -8.92 24.69 14.54
C ARG A 270 -8.47 25.17 13.16
N SER A 271 -7.63 24.40 12.47
CA SER A 271 -7.21 24.70 11.11
C SER A 271 -8.39 24.67 10.13
N LYS A 272 -8.28 25.43 9.03
CA LYS A 272 -9.33 25.50 8.02
C LYS A 272 -9.55 24.14 7.32
N GLU A 273 -8.46 23.40 7.11
CA GLU A 273 -8.43 22.08 6.50
C GLU A 273 -9.20 21.06 7.35
N MET A 274 -8.92 21.04 8.66
CA MET A 274 -9.61 20.16 9.59
C MET A 274 -11.08 20.52 9.77
N ILE A 275 -11.41 21.82 9.84
CA ILE A 275 -12.80 22.28 9.91
C ILE A 275 -13.58 21.82 8.67
N PHE A 276 -12.99 21.97 7.47
CA PHE A 276 -13.58 21.52 6.21
C PHE A 276 -13.80 20.01 6.17
N ALA A 277 -12.77 19.21 6.49
CA ALA A 277 -12.90 17.75 6.48
C ALA A 277 -13.99 17.26 7.45
N ARG A 278 -14.12 17.93 8.60
CA ARG A 278 -15.16 17.60 9.58
C ARG A 278 -16.55 18.04 9.18
N SER A 279 -16.70 19.19 8.51
CA SER A 279 -18.03 19.61 8.04
C SER A 279 -18.59 18.61 7.04
N LEU A 280 -17.74 18.09 6.14
CA LEU A 280 -18.13 17.02 5.21
C LEU A 280 -18.51 15.72 5.93
N LEU A 281 -17.76 15.31 6.96
CA LEU A 281 -18.08 14.08 7.70
C LEU A 281 -19.42 14.18 8.42
N ARG A 282 -19.80 15.37 8.87
CA ARG A 282 -21.10 15.59 9.51
C ARG A 282 -22.24 15.60 8.51
N SER A 283 -22.04 16.16 7.31
CA SER A 283 -23.10 16.22 6.29
C SER A 283 -23.46 14.85 5.72
N GLU A 284 -22.53 13.90 5.66
CA GLU A 284 -22.80 12.52 5.20
C GLU A 284 -23.45 11.63 6.29
N LEU A 285 -23.39 12.04 7.56
CA LEU A 285 -23.95 11.31 8.70
C LEU A 285 -25.37 11.75 9.08
N GLU A 286 -25.86 12.86 8.54
CA GLU A 286 -27.25 13.30 8.68
C GLU A 286 -28.01 12.98 7.38
N PRO A 287 -29.01 12.07 7.41
CA PRO A 287 -29.79 11.67 6.24
C PRO A 287 -30.77 12.74 5.75
#